data_AF-A0A1E1WIZ5-F1
#
_entry.id   AF-A0A1E1WIZ5-F1
#
_cell.length_a   1.000
_cell.length_b   1.000
_cell.length_c   1.000
_cell.angle_alpha   90.00
_cell.angle_beta   90.00
_cell.angle_gamma   90.00
#
_symmetry.space_group_name_H-M   'P 1'
#
loop_
_entity.id
_entity.type
_entity.pdbx_description
1 polymer ?
#
loop_
_entity_poly.entity_id
_entity_poly.type
_entity_poly.pdbx_seq_one_letter_code
_entity_poly.pdbx_strand_id
1 'polypeptide(L)'
;LKLPDTFSTRHGFKTPPTDHYTRPFFLTGEHRIGNLVCTKSRPSAEHMLDYALQFAQEYKNDSFFGFFWINSYSHNLDNLPTLLENNLINFFENLRDVGTLDNTFVIFLSDHGIRFGKVRFQTEAYYEERLPMLFMWVPHAFRETYPEEYHILKLNQYRLTTPYDL
;
A
#
# COMPACT_ATOMS: atom_id res chain seq x y z
N LEU A 1 2.10 -19.06 3.69
CA LEU A 1 1.12 -17.96 3.49
C LEU A 1 0.12 -18.39 2.43
N LYS A 2 -1.15 -18.06 2.63
CA LYS A 2 -2.26 -18.14 1.66
C LYS A 2 -2.21 -17.00 0.64
N LEU A 3 -1.51 -15.91 0.95
CA LEU A 3 -1.13 -14.85 0.03
C LEU A 3 0.34 -14.98 -0.40
N PRO A 4 0.76 -14.36 -1.52
CA PRO A 4 2.15 -14.38 -1.93
C PRO A 4 3.07 -13.77 -0.87
N ASP A 5 4.25 -14.35 -0.75
CA ASP A 5 5.34 -13.85 0.08
C ASP A 5 6.31 -13.05 -0.79
N THR A 6 5.90 -11.83 -1.13
CA THR A 6 6.53 -10.99 -2.17
C THR A 6 8.01 -10.74 -1.89
N PHE A 7 8.39 -10.48 -0.64
CA PHE A 7 9.73 -9.98 -0.29
C PHE A 7 10.70 -11.05 0.23
N SER A 8 10.26 -12.30 0.44
CA SER A 8 11.14 -13.38 0.93
C SER A 8 11.50 -14.41 -0.16
N THR A 9 10.77 -14.41 -1.28
CA THR A 9 10.97 -15.35 -2.38
C THR A 9 11.88 -14.76 -3.46
N ARG A 10 12.40 -15.61 -4.38
CA ARG A 10 13.18 -15.19 -5.57
C ARG A 10 14.32 -14.19 -5.29
N HIS A 11 15.31 -14.62 -4.49
CA HIS A 11 16.42 -13.75 -4.04
C HIS A 11 15.99 -12.58 -3.12
N GLY A 12 14.81 -12.67 -2.52
CA GLY A 12 14.36 -11.75 -1.47
C GLY A 12 15.15 -11.86 -0.16
N PHE A 13 14.67 -11.14 0.86
CA PHE A 13 15.33 -11.01 2.14
C PHE A 13 15.36 -12.33 2.91
N LYS A 14 16.56 -12.74 3.36
CA LYS A 14 16.78 -13.96 4.16
C LYS A 14 16.62 -13.71 5.66
N THR A 15 16.84 -12.48 6.09
CA THR A 15 16.68 -11.98 7.45
C THR A 15 15.67 -10.83 7.44
N PRO A 16 15.02 -10.50 8.57
CA PRO A 16 14.15 -9.33 8.65
C PRO A 16 14.88 -8.07 8.14
N PRO A 17 14.34 -7.36 7.12
CA PRO A 17 15.01 -6.21 6.51
C PRO A 17 14.69 -4.88 7.20
N THR A 18 13.81 -4.89 8.21
CA THR A 18 13.29 -3.71 8.91
C THR A 18 13.25 -3.97 10.41
N ASP A 19 13.28 -2.91 11.22
CA ASP A 19 13.15 -2.99 12.67
C ASP A 19 11.79 -3.60 13.08
N HIS A 20 10.78 -3.27 12.29
CA HIS A 20 9.40 -3.72 12.41
C HIS A 20 9.05 -4.61 11.23
N TYR A 21 9.02 -5.92 11.44
CA TYR A 21 8.76 -6.89 10.36
C TYR A 21 7.55 -7.77 10.68
N THR A 22 6.40 -7.44 10.08
CA THR A 22 5.10 -8.07 10.40
C THR A 22 4.91 -9.48 9.82
N ARG A 23 5.82 -9.96 8.96
CA ARG A 23 5.71 -11.28 8.32
C ARG A 23 5.48 -12.46 9.28
N PRO A 24 6.17 -12.59 10.43
CA PRO A 24 5.92 -13.69 11.37
C PRO A 24 4.48 -13.73 11.91
N PHE A 25 3.84 -12.57 12.08
CA PHE A 25 2.44 -12.49 12.51
C PHE A 25 1.52 -13.15 11.47
N PHE A 26 1.66 -12.78 10.19
CA PHE A 26 0.87 -13.37 9.11
C PHE A 26 1.18 -14.87 8.91
N LEU A 27 2.43 -15.28 9.05
CA LEU A 27 2.82 -16.70 8.92
C LEU A 27 2.10 -17.62 9.92
N THR A 28 1.82 -17.13 11.12
CA THR A 28 1.27 -17.94 12.22
C THR A 28 -0.25 -17.91 12.32
N GLY A 29 -0.92 -16.97 11.65
CA GLY A 29 -2.37 -16.76 11.80
C GLY A 29 -3.18 -16.74 10.51
N GLU A 30 -2.54 -16.78 9.34
CA GLU A 30 -3.23 -16.59 8.07
C GLU A 30 -4.01 -17.85 7.62
N HIS A 31 -5.29 -17.65 7.33
CA HIS A 31 -6.20 -18.67 6.83
C HIS A 31 -7.24 -18.04 5.88
N ARG A 32 -8.03 -18.88 5.21
CA ARG A 32 -9.09 -18.42 4.28
C ARG A 32 -10.46 -18.70 4.85
N ILE A 33 -11.38 -17.74 4.70
CA ILE A 33 -12.81 -17.88 4.98
C ILE A 33 -13.55 -17.47 3.70
N GLY A 34 -14.02 -18.47 2.93
CA GLY A 34 -14.49 -18.23 1.57
C GLY A 34 -13.39 -17.58 0.71
N ASN A 35 -13.68 -16.43 0.11
CA ASN A 35 -12.73 -15.67 -0.70
C ASN A 35 -11.84 -14.74 0.12
N LEU A 36 -12.15 -14.53 1.40
CA LEU A 36 -11.41 -13.60 2.24
C LEU A 36 -10.18 -14.29 2.85
N VAL A 37 -9.05 -13.58 2.87
CA VAL A 37 -7.87 -13.98 3.64
C VAL A 37 -7.87 -13.23 4.96
N CYS A 38 -7.91 -13.99 6.05
CA CYS A 38 -7.92 -13.48 7.41
C CYS A 38 -6.64 -13.89 8.12
N THR A 39 -6.22 -13.06 9.07
CA THR A 39 -5.22 -13.42 10.07
C THR A 39 -5.90 -13.43 11.42
N LYS A 40 -5.83 -14.55 12.15
CA LYS A 40 -6.58 -14.76 13.40
C LYS A 40 -8.09 -14.63 13.20
N SER A 41 -8.74 -13.53 13.61
CA SER A 41 -10.20 -13.36 13.50
C SER A 41 -10.61 -12.21 12.60
N ARG A 42 -9.66 -11.46 12.01
CA ARG A 42 -9.92 -10.27 11.19
C ARG A 42 -9.26 -10.39 9.81
N PRO A 43 -9.72 -9.62 8.80
CA PRO A 43 -9.08 -9.58 7.50
C PRO A 43 -7.60 -9.18 7.59
N SER A 44 -6.73 -9.80 6.79
CA SER A 44 -5.29 -9.51 6.83
C SER A 44 -4.96 -8.05 6.47
N ALA A 45 -5.72 -7.44 5.53
CA ALA A 45 -5.50 -6.04 5.15
C ALA A 45 -5.79 -5.08 6.29
N GLU A 46 -6.84 -5.33 7.07
CA GLU A 46 -7.19 -4.47 8.21
C GLU A 46 -6.07 -4.47 9.25
N HIS A 47 -5.48 -5.63 9.54
CA HIS A 47 -4.31 -5.70 10.42
C HIS A 47 -3.15 -4.86 9.90
N MET A 48 -2.91 -4.84 8.58
CA MET A 48 -1.84 -4.03 7.99
C MET A 48 -2.14 -2.53 8.08
N LEU A 49 -3.39 -2.11 7.80
CA LEU A 49 -3.80 -0.71 7.90
C LEU A 49 -3.75 -0.20 9.35
N ASP A 50 -4.27 -0.99 10.30
CA ASP A 50 -4.20 -0.66 11.73
C ASP A 50 -2.76 -0.53 12.20
N TYR A 51 -1.88 -1.44 11.76
CA TYR A 51 -0.46 -1.41 12.12
C TYR A 51 0.26 -0.21 11.51
N ALA A 52 -0.01 0.13 10.25
CA ALA A 52 0.55 1.30 9.59
C ALA A 52 0.15 2.60 10.29
N LEU A 53 -1.11 2.70 10.72
CA LEU A 53 -1.60 3.85 11.48
C LEU A 53 -0.91 3.96 12.85
N GLN A 54 -0.85 2.85 13.60
CA GLN A 54 -0.17 2.82 14.90
C GLN A 54 1.31 3.16 14.78
N PHE A 55 1.99 2.63 13.76
CA PHE A 55 3.38 2.95 13.47
C PHE A 55 3.57 4.45 13.23
N ALA A 56 2.74 5.06 12.38
CA ALA A 56 2.82 6.49 12.10
C ALA A 56 2.54 7.35 13.34
N GLN A 57 1.63 6.92 14.22
CA GLN A 57 1.32 7.61 15.48
C GLN A 57 2.47 7.52 16.49
N GLU A 58 3.07 6.34 16.63
CA GLU A 58 4.17 6.09 17.57
C GLU A 58 5.39 6.92 17.19
N TYR A 59 5.76 6.91 15.90
CA TYR A 59 6.94 7.59 15.39
C TYR A 59 6.68 9.04 14.93
N LYS A 60 5.56 9.66 15.30
CA LYS A 60 5.18 11.00 14.82
C LYS A 60 6.22 12.10 15.11
N ASN A 61 7.05 11.91 16.14
CA ASN A 61 8.09 12.85 16.55
C ASN A 61 9.49 12.46 16.05
N ASP A 62 9.61 11.33 15.36
CA ASP A 62 10.86 10.78 14.85
C ASP A 62 10.86 10.79 13.31
N SER A 63 12.06 10.75 12.72
CA SER A 63 12.17 10.46 11.30
C SER A 63 11.99 8.96 11.06
N PHE A 64 11.03 8.59 10.22
CA PHE A 64 10.75 7.19 9.92
C PHE A 64 10.58 6.93 8.42
N PHE A 65 10.73 5.67 8.05
CA PHE A 65 10.34 5.14 6.76
C PHE A 65 9.46 3.91 6.99
N GLY A 66 8.23 3.94 6.47
CA GLY A 66 7.26 2.86 6.59
C GLY A 66 6.92 2.30 5.21
N PHE A 67 7.02 0.97 5.06
CA PHE A 67 6.62 0.27 3.84
C PHE A 67 5.64 -0.85 4.19
N PHE A 68 4.37 -0.65 3.83
CA PHE A 68 3.25 -1.52 4.20
C PHE A 68 2.61 -2.11 2.95
N TRP A 69 2.53 -3.44 2.89
CA TRP A 69 2.13 -4.16 1.68
C TRP A 69 0.89 -5.00 1.88
N ILE A 70 -0.20 -4.69 1.16
CA ILE A 70 -1.49 -5.38 1.27
C ILE A 70 -1.69 -6.32 0.09
N ASN A 71 -1.87 -7.62 0.36
CA ASN A 71 -2.14 -8.64 -0.66
C ASN A 71 -3.61 -9.16 -0.63
N SER A 72 -4.28 -9.10 0.52
CA SER A 72 -5.69 -9.51 0.64
C SER A 72 -6.60 -8.54 -0.12
N TYR A 73 -7.81 -8.99 -0.49
CA TYR A 73 -8.81 -8.26 -1.28
C TYR A 73 -8.52 -8.03 -2.76
N SER A 74 -7.26 -7.96 -3.20
CA SER A 74 -6.92 -7.64 -4.59
C SER A 74 -6.18 -8.75 -5.36
N HIS A 75 -5.44 -9.62 -4.67
CA HIS A 75 -4.56 -10.57 -5.36
C HIS A 75 -5.28 -11.71 -6.10
N ASN A 76 -6.41 -12.20 -5.59
CA ASN A 76 -7.16 -13.31 -6.19
C ASN A 76 -8.40 -12.79 -6.92
N LEU A 77 -8.72 -13.39 -8.07
CA LEU A 77 -9.84 -12.96 -8.94
C LEU A 77 -11.22 -13.10 -8.29
N ASP A 78 -11.35 -13.93 -7.26
CA ASP A 78 -12.61 -14.12 -6.53
C ASP A 78 -12.81 -13.08 -5.41
N ASN A 79 -11.84 -12.19 -5.20
CA ASN A 79 -11.93 -11.14 -4.21
C ASN A 79 -12.60 -9.89 -4.79
N LEU A 80 -13.24 -9.10 -3.93
CA LEU A 80 -13.73 -7.77 -4.28
C LEU A 80 -12.85 -6.71 -3.61
N PRO A 81 -12.01 -5.98 -4.37
CA PRO A 81 -11.24 -4.85 -3.84
C PRO A 81 -12.11 -3.76 -3.20
N THR A 82 -13.36 -3.60 -3.67
CA THR A 82 -14.34 -2.65 -3.12
C THR A 82 -14.66 -2.90 -1.65
N LEU A 83 -14.46 -4.12 -1.14
CA LEU A 83 -14.64 -4.40 0.29
C LEU A 83 -13.61 -3.70 1.18
N LEU A 84 -12.51 -3.21 0.63
CA LEU A 84 -11.48 -2.46 1.35
C LEU A 84 -11.73 -0.94 1.35
N GLU A 85 -12.72 -0.45 0.59
CA GLU A 85 -12.97 0.98 0.36
C GLU A 85 -13.13 1.77 1.66
N ASN A 86 -14.07 1.36 2.52
CA ASN A 86 -14.30 2.03 3.81
C ASN A 86 -13.08 1.96 4.73
N ASN A 87 -12.32 0.85 4.70
CA ASN A 87 -11.10 0.74 5.50
C ASN A 87 -10.02 1.72 5.02
N LEU A 88 -9.88 1.93 3.71
CA LEU A 88 -8.94 2.90 3.15
C LEU A 88 -9.36 4.34 3.47
N ILE A 89 -10.64 4.68 3.31
CA ILE A 89 -11.17 6.00 3.67
C ILE A 89 -10.85 6.30 5.14
N ASN A 90 -11.24 5.40 6.04
CA ASN A 90 -11.00 5.55 7.47
C ASN A 90 -9.49 5.63 7.78
N PHE A 91 -8.65 4.85 7.09
CA PHE A 91 -7.20 4.89 7.27
C PHE A 91 -6.63 6.28 6.95
N PHE A 92 -6.96 6.85 5.80
CA PHE A 92 -6.45 8.17 5.41
C PHE A 92 -7.04 9.31 6.24
N GLU A 93 -8.32 9.23 6.63
CA GLU A 93 -8.92 10.16 7.57
C GLU A 93 -8.22 10.12 8.93
N ASN A 94 -7.93 8.93 9.45
CA ASN A 94 -7.19 8.79 10.71
C ASN A 94 -5.75 9.32 10.60
N LEU A 95 -5.04 9.10 9.47
CA LEU A 95 -3.72 9.68 9.25
C LEU A 95 -3.77 11.22 9.28
N ARG A 96 -4.82 11.82 8.72
CA ARG A 96 -5.06 13.26 8.80
C ARG A 96 -5.29 13.68 10.25
N ASP A 97 -6.22 13.02 10.93
CA ASP A 97 -6.69 13.43 12.25
C ASP A 97 -5.61 13.33 13.34
N VAL A 98 -4.64 12.43 13.17
CA VAL A 98 -3.49 12.32 14.08
C VAL A 98 -2.27 13.14 13.66
N GLY A 99 -2.40 13.96 12.61
CA GLY A 99 -1.37 14.90 12.15
C GLY A 99 -0.24 14.27 11.32
N THR A 100 -0.32 12.99 10.95
CA THR A 100 0.70 12.34 10.12
C THR A 100 0.87 13.07 8.77
N LEU A 101 -0.24 13.54 8.19
CA LEU A 101 -0.23 14.21 6.89
C LEU A 101 0.42 15.61 6.89
N ASP A 102 0.74 16.17 8.05
CA ASP A 102 1.31 17.52 8.16
C ASP A 102 2.80 17.57 7.79
N ASN A 103 3.53 16.48 8.08
CA ASN A 103 4.98 16.41 7.90
C ASN A 103 5.48 15.10 7.28
N THR A 104 4.60 14.20 6.85
CA THR A 104 4.98 12.92 6.22
C THR A 104 4.48 12.83 4.77
N PHE A 105 5.36 12.39 3.86
CA PHE A 105 4.96 11.94 2.53
C PHE A 105 4.23 10.61 2.64
N VAL A 106 3.02 10.53 2.09
CA VAL A 106 2.27 9.26 2.01
C VAL A 106 2.11 8.89 0.55
N ILE A 107 2.68 7.76 0.15
CA ILE A 107 2.56 7.23 -1.20
C ILE A 107 1.67 5.99 -1.15
N PHE A 108 0.61 5.97 -1.94
CA PHE A 108 -0.31 4.86 -2.09
C PHE A 108 -0.25 4.35 -3.53
N LEU A 109 0.24 3.13 -3.70
CA LEU A 109 0.56 2.57 -5.01
C LEU A 109 0.15 1.10 -5.13
N SER A 110 0.05 0.64 -6.39
CA SER A 110 -0.05 -0.78 -6.74
C SER A 110 1.23 -1.23 -7.46
N ASP A 111 1.67 -2.47 -7.30
CA ASP A 111 2.79 -3.02 -8.09
C ASP A 111 2.37 -3.33 -9.54
N HIS A 112 1.11 -3.67 -9.75
CA HIS A 112 0.55 -3.98 -11.06
C HIS A 112 -0.98 -3.80 -11.08
N GLY A 113 -1.58 -3.73 -12.28
CA GLY A 113 -3.02 -3.95 -12.43
C GLY A 113 -3.38 -5.44 -12.61
N ILE A 114 -4.54 -5.76 -13.17
CA ILE A 114 -4.98 -7.16 -13.22
C ILE A 114 -4.10 -8.01 -14.17
N ARG A 115 -3.44 -9.04 -13.63
CA ARG A 115 -2.53 -9.94 -14.36
C ARG A 115 -3.11 -11.33 -14.67
N PHE A 116 -4.34 -11.61 -14.26
CA PHE A 116 -4.95 -12.94 -14.45
C PHE A 116 -6.43 -12.84 -14.87
N GLY A 117 -6.98 -13.96 -15.37
CA GLY A 117 -8.42 -14.09 -15.63
C GLY A 117 -8.87 -13.60 -17.00
N LYS A 118 -10.17 -13.81 -17.28
CA LYS A 118 -10.77 -13.51 -18.59
C LYS A 118 -10.78 -12.02 -18.93
N VAL A 119 -10.73 -11.14 -17.92
CA VAL A 119 -10.68 -9.69 -18.11
C VAL A 119 -9.47 -9.25 -18.94
N ARG A 120 -8.36 -10.02 -18.91
CA ARG A 120 -7.15 -9.73 -19.71
C ARG A 120 -7.34 -9.79 -21.21
N PHE A 121 -8.39 -10.45 -21.70
CA PHE A 121 -8.63 -10.57 -23.15
C PHE A 121 -9.31 -9.34 -23.74
N GLN A 122 -9.75 -8.40 -22.91
CA GLN A 122 -10.29 -7.12 -23.33
C GLN A 122 -9.15 -6.16 -23.69
N THR A 123 -9.36 -5.30 -24.68
CA THR A 123 -8.35 -4.33 -25.14
C THR A 123 -7.95 -3.38 -24.01
N GLU A 124 -8.90 -3.02 -23.15
CA GLU A 124 -8.73 -2.16 -21.98
C GLU A 124 -7.72 -2.74 -20.98
N ALA A 125 -7.65 -4.07 -20.87
CA ALA A 125 -6.72 -4.72 -19.95
C ALA A 125 -5.25 -4.53 -20.32
N TYR A 126 -4.95 -4.15 -21.57
CA TYR A 126 -3.61 -3.72 -21.96
C TYR A 126 -3.13 -2.54 -21.10
N TYR A 127 -4.01 -1.57 -20.87
CA TYR A 127 -3.74 -0.38 -20.06
C TYR A 127 -3.80 -0.71 -18.57
N GLU A 128 -4.83 -1.43 -18.12
CA GLU A 128 -4.98 -1.80 -16.70
C GLU A 128 -3.73 -2.51 -16.16
N GLU A 129 -3.17 -3.47 -16.90
CA GLU A 129 -1.95 -4.18 -16.48
C GLU A 129 -0.72 -3.25 -16.32
N ARG A 130 -0.67 -2.15 -17.08
CA ARG A 130 0.52 -1.30 -17.28
C ARG A 130 0.44 0.08 -16.62
N LEU A 131 -0.74 0.46 -16.13
CA LEU A 131 -0.97 1.73 -15.45
C LEU A 131 -1.42 1.45 -14.02
N PRO A 132 -0.54 0.89 -13.17
CA PRO A 132 -0.88 0.74 -11.77
C PRO A 132 -1.10 2.11 -11.14
N MET A 133 -1.99 2.13 -10.16
CA MET A 133 -2.27 3.29 -9.34
C MET A 133 -1.01 3.82 -8.66
N LEU A 134 -0.82 5.14 -8.68
CA LEU A 134 0.19 5.87 -7.90
C LEU A 134 -0.42 7.20 -7.43
N PHE A 135 -0.67 7.30 -6.14
CA PHE A 135 -1.12 8.52 -5.48
C PHE A 135 -0.07 8.96 -4.45
N MET A 136 0.15 10.26 -4.34
CA MET A 136 1.11 10.84 -3.41
C MET A 136 0.47 12.02 -2.67
N TRP A 137 0.50 11.95 -1.34
CA TRP A 137 0.28 13.09 -0.47
C TRP A 137 1.63 13.72 -0.13
N VAL A 138 1.81 14.97 -0.55
CA VAL A 138 2.95 15.81 -0.17
C VAL A 138 2.58 16.56 1.12
N PRO A 139 3.36 16.50 2.20
CA PRO A 139 2.99 17.15 3.46
C PRO A 139 2.93 18.67 3.35
N HIS A 140 2.08 19.31 4.15
CA HIS A 140 1.85 20.76 4.10
C HIS A 140 3.15 21.55 4.27
N ALA A 141 3.97 21.19 5.25
CA ALA A 141 5.26 21.84 5.50
C ALA A 141 6.21 21.79 4.29
N PHE A 142 6.21 20.68 3.53
CA PHE A 142 7.03 20.57 2.32
C PHE A 142 6.52 21.48 1.21
N ARG A 143 5.19 21.57 1.00
CA ARG A 143 4.60 22.45 -0.02
C ARG A 143 4.95 23.92 0.20
N GLU A 144 5.02 24.34 1.47
CA GLU A 144 5.36 25.71 1.85
C GLU A 144 6.86 25.99 1.79
N THR A 145 7.68 25.02 2.23
CA THR A 145 9.14 25.17 2.28
C THR A 145 9.79 25.02 0.90
N TYR A 146 9.22 24.16 0.04
CA TYR A 146 9.77 23.76 -1.26
C TYR A 146 8.71 23.93 -2.38
N PRO A 147 8.27 25.17 -2.65
CA PRO A 147 7.16 25.43 -3.56
C PRO A 147 7.48 25.06 -5.01
N GLU A 148 8.74 25.18 -5.44
CA GLU A 148 9.18 24.85 -6.80
C GLU A 148 9.21 23.32 -7.01
N GLU A 149 9.75 22.57 -6.05
CA GLU A 149 9.74 21.11 -6.06
C GLU A 149 8.32 20.56 -6.03
N TYR A 150 7.44 21.15 -5.21
CA TYR A 150 6.03 20.81 -5.22
C TYR A 150 5.35 21.15 -6.55
N HIS A 151 5.73 22.25 -7.21
CA HIS A 151 5.25 22.57 -8.55
C HIS A 151 5.69 21.50 -9.57
N ILE A 152 6.93 21.05 -9.51
CA ILE A 152 7.45 19.96 -10.36
C ILE A 152 6.66 18.66 -10.13
N LEU A 153 6.39 18.29 -8.88
CA LEU A 153 5.55 17.12 -8.56
C LEU A 153 4.15 17.24 -9.17
N LYS A 154 3.54 18.44 -9.13
CA LYS A 154 2.24 18.69 -9.78
C LYS A 154 2.31 18.55 -11.30
N LEU A 155 3.36 19.05 -11.94
CA LEU A 155 3.55 18.89 -13.39
C LEU A 155 3.72 17.42 -13.80
N ASN A 156 4.41 16.63 -12.98
CA ASN A 156 4.68 15.23 -13.27
C ASN A 156 3.43 14.33 -13.22
N GLN A 157 2.30 14.80 -12.67
CA GLN A 157 1.01 14.09 -12.71
C GLN A 157 0.53 13.83 -14.15
N TYR A 158 0.99 14.64 -15.13
CA TYR A 158 0.62 14.54 -16.53
C TYR A 158 1.75 13.96 -17.41
N ARG A 159 2.76 13.35 -16.78
CA ARG A 159 3.92 12.77 -17.46
C ARG A 159 3.99 11.27 -17.20
N LEU A 160 4.52 10.55 -18.17
CA LEU A 160 4.83 9.13 -17.98
C LEU A 160 5.94 9.01 -16.95
N THR A 161 5.67 8.24 -15.90
CA THR A 161 6.63 7.88 -14.85
C THR A 161 6.75 6.36 -14.77
N THR A 162 7.85 5.91 -14.20
CA THR A 162 8.16 4.51 -13.95
C THR A 162 8.39 4.30 -12.46
N PRO A 163 8.35 3.05 -11.96
CA PRO A 163 8.70 2.76 -10.57
C PRO A 163 10.12 3.19 -10.17
N TYR A 164 11.02 3.45 -11.12
CA TYR A 164 12.38 3.95 -10.84
C TYR A 164 12.44 5.46 -10.60
N ASP A 165 11.39 6.19 -10.96
CA ASP A 165 11.28 7.64 -10.74
C ASP A 165 10.78 7.97 -9.31
N LEU A 166 10.28 6.96 -8.59
CA LEU A 166 9.86 7.03 -7.20
C LEU A 166 11.02 6.66 -6.27
#